data_AF-A0A6C1DNU2-F1
#
_entry.id   AF-A0A6C1DNU2-F1
#
_cell.length_a   1.000
_cell.length_b   1.000
_cell.length_c   1.000
_cell.angle_alpha   90.00
_cell.angle_beta   90.00
_cell.angle_gamma   90.00
#
_symmetry.space_group_name_H-M   'P 1'
#
loop_
_entity.id
_entity.type
_entity.pdbx_description
1 polymer ?
#
loop_
_entity_poly.entity_id
_entity_poly.type
_entity_poly.pdbx_seq_one_letter_code
_entity_poly.pdbx_strand_id
1 'polypeptide(L)'
;MSVINFTGSSGPLVKVCGLQSTEAAECALDSDADLLAYKNSSGTPKYLVGVFRNQPKEDVLALVNDYGIDIVQLHGDESWQEYQEFLGLPVIKRLVFPKDCNILLSAASQKPHSFIPLFDSEAGGTGELLDWNSISDWVGRQESPESLHFMLAGGLTPENVGDALRLNGVIGVDVSGGVETNGVKDSNKIANFVKNAKK
;
A
#
# COMPACT_ATOMS: atom_id res chain seq x y z
N MET A 1 5.37 7.92 -21.17
CA MET A 1 4.91 7.64 -19.79
C MET A 1 3.77 6.64 -19.88
N SER A 2 4.05 5.36 -19.60
CA SER A 2 2.98 4.38 -19.44
C SER A 2 2.31 4.71 -18.11
N VAL A 3 1.04 5.15 -18.14
CA VAL A 3 0.26 5.31 -16.92
C VAL A 3 0.09 3.92 -16.34
N ILE A 4 0.66 3.66 -15.16
CA ILE A 4 0.46 2.41 -14.45
C ILE A 4 -1.03 2.33 -14.11
N ASN A 5 -1.76 1.52 -14.88
CA ASN A 5 -3.20 1.38 -14.74
C ASN A 5 -3.45 0.31 -13.67
N PHE A 6 -3.44 0.73 -12.40
CA PHE A 6 -3.72 -0.13 -11.24
C PHE A 6 -5.10 -0.83 -11.31
N THR A 7 -5.98 -0.41 -12.22
CA THR A 7 -7.32 -0.97 -12.47
C THR A 7 -7.33 -2.17 -13.42
N GLY A 8 -6.17 -2.68 -13.84
CA GLY A 8 -6.09 -3.96 -14.54
C GLY A 8 -6.47 -5.17 -13.66
N SER A 9 -6.44 -5.02 -12.34
CA SER A 9 -6.96 -6.03 -11.40
C SER A 9 -8.48 -5.88 -11.27
N SER A 10 -9.22 -6.97 -11.43
CA SER A 10 -10.67 -7.02 -11.26
C SER A 10 -11.12 -6.98 -9.78
N GLY A 11 -10.31 -6.42 -8.88
CA GLY A 11 -10.49 -6.51 -7.43
C GLY A 11 -9.55 -5.60 -6.64
N PRO A 12 -9.59 -5.67 -5.30
CA PRO A 12 -8.83 -4.78 -4.42
C PRO A 12 -7.32 -4.93 -4.61
N LEU A 13 -6.58 -3.84 -4.41
CA LEU A 13 -5.12 -3.86 -4.40
C LEU A 13 -4.60 -4.57 -3.15
N VAL A 14 -3.72 -5.55 -3.33
CA VAL A 14 -3.08 -6.27 -2.23
C VAL A 14 -1.58 -6.03 -2.26
N LYS A 15 -1.07 -5.40 -1.19
CA LYS A 15 0.36 -5.20 -0.97
C LYS A 15 0.87 -6.09 0.15
N VAL A 16 2.00 -6.75 -0.09
CA VAL A 16 2.73 -7.54 0.93
C VAL A 16 4.08 -6.87 1.18
N CYS A 17 4.30 -6.42 2.42
CA CYS A 17 5.47 -5.65 2.83
C CYS A 17 6.47 -6.52 3.62
N GLY A 18 7.75 -6.13 3.63
CA GLY A 18 8.78 -6.75 4.46
C GLY A 18 9.14 -8.18 4.04
N LEU A 19 9.09 -8.47 2.75
CA LEU A 19 9.52 -9.77 2.21
C LEU A 19 11.04 -9.91 2.35
N GLN A 20 11.48 -10.88 3.15
CA GLN A 20 12.89 -11.10 3.51
C GLN A 20 13.52 -12.28 2.78
N SER A 21 12.75 -13.07 2.02
CA SER A 21 13.25 -14.24 1.30
C SER A 21 12.59 -14.39 -0.07
N THR A 22 13.28 -15.10 -0.96
CA THR A 22 12.81 -15.50 -2.30
C THR A 22 11.50 -16.27 -2.21
N GLU A 23 11.41 -17.22 -1.29
CA GLU A 23 10.25 -18.11 -1.15
C GLU A 23 8.99 -17.35 -0.72
N ALA A 24 9.14 -16.39 0.20
CA ALA A 24 8.03 -15.55 0.62
C ALA A 24 7.55 -14.64 -0.51
N ALA A 25 8.47 -14.13 -1.34
CA ALA A 25 8.13 -13.32 -2.48
C ALA A 25 7.47 -14.13 -3.61
N GLU A 26 7.98 -15.32 -3.91
CA GLU A 26 7.37 -16.25 -4.85
C GLU A 26 5.96 -16.65 -4.41
N CYS A 27 5.77 -16.92 -3.12
CA CYS A 27 4.44 -17.19 -2.59
C CYS A 27 3.48 -16.00 -2.77
N ALA A 28 3.95 -14.77 -2.52
CA ALA A 28 3.13 -13.58 -2.74
C ALA A 28 2.78 -13.39 -4.23
N LEU A 29 3.74 -13.66 -5.13
CA LEU A 29 3.53 -13.65 -6.58
C LEU A 29 2.49 -14.68 -7.02
N ASP A 30 2.67 -15.94 -6.61
CA ASP A 30 1.78 -17.06 -6.95
C ASP A 30 0.37 -16.88 -6.38
N SER A 31 0.25 -16.14 -5.27
CA SER A 31 -1.03 -15.81 -4.65
C SER A 31 -1.73 -14.62 -5.29
N ASP A 32 -1.15 -14.03 -6.33
CA ASP A 32 -1.64 -12.86 -7.05
C ASP A 32 -1.58 -11.54 -6.25
N ALA A 33 -0.63 -11.34 -5.33
CA ALA A 33 -0.43 -10.00 -4.74
C ALA A 33 -0.09 -8.97 -5.83
N ASP A 34 -0.56 -7.72 -5.73
CA ASP A 34 -0.42 -6.71 -6.78
C ASP A 34 0.85 -5.87 -6.63
N LEU A 35 1.22 -5.60 -5.37
CA LEU A 35 2.35 -4.76 -5.00
C LEU A 35 3.31 -5.54 -4.11
N LEU A 36 4.58 -5.59 -4.50
CA LEU A 36 5.62 -6.28 -3.73
C LEU A 36 6.69 -5.29 -3.29
N ALA A 37 7.12 -5.40 -2.04
CA ALA A 37 8.34 -4.75 -1.56
C ALA A 37 9.57 -5.68 -1.75
N TYR A 38 9.62 -6.44 -2.86
CA TYR A 38 10.69 -7.38 -3.18
C TYR A 38 10.94 -7.50 -4.68
N LYS A 39 12.19 -7.73 -5.07
CA LYS A 39 12.62 -7.92 -6.46
C LYS A 39 12.87 -9.40 -6.77
N ASN A 40 12.02 -10.04 -7.58
CA ASN A 40 12.32 -11.34 -8.20
C ASN A 40 12.42 -11.22 -9.74
N SER A 41 13.12 -12.15 -10.36
CA SER A 41 13.51 -12.20 -11.78
C SER A 41 12.48 -12.89 -12.69
N SER A 42 11.34 -13.33 -12.16
CA SER A 42 10.44 -14.26 -12.85
C SER A 42 8.99 -13.78 -12.96
N GLY A 43 8.59 -13.44 -14.19
CA GLY A 43 7.32 -13.87 -14.81
C GLY A 43 5.97 -13.46 -14.19
N THR A 44 5.66 -12.17 -14.13
CA THR A 44 4.35 -11.48 -14.33
C THR A 44 4.58 -10.01 -13.98
N PRO A 45 3.95 -9.00 -14.63
CA PRO A 45 4.19 -7.61 -14.28
C PRO A 45 3.56 -7.32 -12.90
N LYS A 46 4.42 -7.21 -11.89
CA LYS A 46 4.08 -6.86 -10.51
C LYS A 46 4.98 -5.71 -10.10
N TYR A 47 4.42 -4.73 -9.39
CA TYR A 47 5.13 -3.48 -9.14
C TYR A 47 6.03 -3.59 -7.91
N LEU A 48 7.30 -3.23 -8.07
CA LEU A 48 8.24 -3.08 -6.98
C LEU A 48 7.99 -1.75 -6.26
N VAL A 49 7.66 -1.83 -4.96
CA VAL A 49 7.46 -0.67 -4.09
C VAL A 49 8.70 -0.44 -3.23
N GLY A 50 9.36 0.71 -3.39
CA GLY A 50 10.40 1.17 -2.48
C GLY A 50 9.82 1.99 -1.33
N VAL A 51 10.17 1.70 -0.08
CA VAL A 51 9.67 2.43 1.09
C VAL A 51 10.78 3.36 1.62
N PHE A 52 10.48 4.64 1.68
CA PHE A 52 11.42 5.70 2.06
C PHE A 52 10.86 6.54 3.21
N ARG A 53 11.75 7.12 4.02
CA ARG A 53 11.37 7.99 5.14
C ARG A 53 12.34 9.15 5.27
N ASN A 54 11.87 10.35 4.95
CA ASN A 54 12.57 11.63 5.01
C ASN A 54 13.93 11.60 4.29
N GLN A 55 14.06 10.77 3.25
CA GLN A 55 15.27 10.68 2.43
C GLN A 55 15.23 11.72 1.31
N PRO A 56 16.31 12.45 1.02
CA PRO A 56 16.36 13.40 -0.10
C PRO A 56 15.91 12.80 -1.43
N LYS A 57 15.25 13.61 -2.27
CA LYS A 57 14.69 13.18 -3.56
C LYS A 57 15.75 12.58 -4.49
N GLU A 58 16.96 13.11 -4.44
CA GLU A 58 18.11 12.67 -5.22
C GLU A 58 18.56 11.26 -4.82
N ASP A 59 18.59 10.97 -3.52
CA ASP A 59 18.94 9.65 -2.99
C ASP A 59 17.85 8.62 -3.35
N VAL A 60 16.59 9.02 -3.25
CA VAL A 60 15.45 8.19 -3.68
C VAL A 60 15.56 7.86 -5.17
N LEU A 61 15.85 8.86 -6.03
CA LEU A 61 16.01 8.66 -7.46
C LEU A 61 17.18 7.71 -7.80
N ALA A 62 18.30 7.82 -7.09
CA ALA A 62 19.42 6.90 -7.27
C ALA A 62 18.99 5.44 -6.99
N LEU A 63 18.33 5.21 -5.86
CA LEU A 63 17.82 3.88 -5.49
C LEU A 63 16.74 3.38 -6.46
N VAL A 64 15.87 4.26 -6.93
CA VAL A 64 14.87 3.93 -7.96
C VAL A 64 15.54 3.36 -9.20
N ASN A 65 16.60 4.01 -9.70
CA ASN A 65 17.32 3.58 -10.89
C ASN A 65 18.12 2.29 -10.66
N ASP A 66 18.80 2.17 -9.52
CA ASP A 66 19.65 1.01 -9.21
C ASP A 66 18.83 -0.28 -9.06
N TYR A 67 17.66 -0.17 -8.43
CA TYR A 67 16.83 -1.33 -8.11
C TYR A 67 15.69 -1.56 -9.09
N GLY A 68 15.37 -0.59 -9.95
CA GLY A 68 14.23 -0.65 -10.87
C GLY A 68 12.90 -0.59 -10.12
N ILE A 69 12.77 0.37 -9.21
CA ILE A 69 11.56 0.57 -8.39
C ILE A 69 10.47 1.20 -9.26
N ASP A 70 9.28 0.60 -9.25
CA ASP A 70 8.13 1.08 -10.04
C ASP A 70 7.31 2.13 -9.29
N ILE A 71 7.26 2.04 -7.95
CA ILE A 71 6.40 2.86 -7.08
C ILE A 71 7.18 3.27 -5.83
N VAL A 72 7.02 4.52 -5.43
CA VAL A 72 7.70 5.09 -4.26
C VAL A 72 6.69 5.26 -3.12
N GLN A 73 6.91 4.57 -2.00
CA GLN A 73 6.13 4.74 -0.78
C GLN A 73 6.84 5.69 0.18
N LEU A 74 6.21 6.84 0.46
CA LEU A 74 6.69 7.87 1.38
C LEU A 74 6.08 7.67 2.76
N HIS A 75 6.93 7.40 3.74
CA HIS A 75 6.54 7.01 5.09
C HIS A 75 6.80 8.10 6.15
N GLY A 76 7.41 9.22 5.78
CA GLY A 76 7.70 10.35 6.65
C GLY A 76 6.76 11.54 6.45
N ASP A 77 7.31 12.75 6.56
CA ASP A 77 6.61 14.03 6.41
C ASP A 77 6.80 14.63 5.01
N GLU A 78 7.21 13.81 4.03
CA GLU A 78 7.54 14.28 2.69
C GLU A 78 6.30 14.79 1.92
N SER A 79 6.50 15.83 1.12
CA SER A 79 5.50 16.31 0.15
C SER A 79 5.39 15.32 -1.01
N TRP A 80 4.28 14.59 -1.08
CA TRP A 80 4.10 13.58 -2.12
C TRP A 80 4.07 14.19 -3.53
N GLN A 81 3.54 15.41 -3.68
CA GLN A 81 3.48 16.11 -4.98
C GLN A 81 4.87 16.41 -5.51
N GLU A 82 5.77 16.88 -4.64
CA GLU A 82 7.15 17.19 -5.05
C GLU A 82 7.93 15.95 -5.46
N TYR A 83 7.73 14.82 -4.77
CA TYR A 83 8.39 13.56 -5.12
C TYR A 83 7.80 12.98 -6.40
N GLN A 84 6.47 13.02 -6.55
CA GLN A 84 5.81 12.56 -7.76
C GLN A 84 6.25 13.38 -8.99
N GLU A 85 6.33 14.71 -8.86
CA GLU A 85 6.80 15.59 -9.93
C GLU A 85 8.27 15.34 -10.28
N PHE A 86 9.13 15.20 -9.26
CA PHE A 86 10.57 15.00 -9.47
C PHE A 86 10.90 13.62 -10.06
N LEU A 87 10.25 12.55 -9.58
CA LEU A 87 10.55 11.18 -9.97
C LEU A 87 9.78 10.74 -11.21
N GLY A 88 8.61 11.33 -11.48
CA GLY A 88 7.73 10.91 -12.57
C GLY A 88 7.12 9.51 -12.38
N LEU A 89 7.12 8.99 -11.14
CA LEU A 89 6.59 7.68 -10.76
C LEU A 89 5.35 7.82 -9.86
N PRO A 90 4.48 6.80 -9.80
CA PRO A 90 3.41 6.77 -8.82
C PRO A 90 3.95 6.78 -7.39
N VAL A 91 3.22 7.45 -6.50
CA VAL A 91 3.57 7.58 -5.08
C VAL A 91 2.49 6.96 -4.20
N ILE A 92 2.89 6.09 -3.28
CA ILE A 92 2.07 5.74 -2.11
C ILE A 92 2.45 6.69 -0.98
N LYS A 93 1.50 7.41 -0.37
CA LYS A 93 1.80 8.25 0.80
C LYS A 93 1.13 7.69 2.03
N ARG A 94 1.93 7.44 3.07
CA ARG A 94 1.40 7.14 4.39
C ARG A 94 0.64 8.36 4.94
N LEU A 95 -0.59 8.12 5.36
CA LEU A 95 -1.47 9.05 6.07
C LEU A 95 -1.71 8.54 7.49
N VAL A 96 -1.70 9.45 8.46
CA VAL A 96 -2.08 9.22 9.84
C VAL A 96 -3.47 9.78 10.08
N PHE A 97 -4.41 8.94 10.52
CA PHE A 97 -5.71 9.42 10.94
C PHE A 97 -5.64 9.98 12.38
N PRO A 98 -6.30 11.11 12.69
CA PRO A 98 -7.04 12.02 11.79
C PRO A 98 -6.18 13.14 11.19
N LYS A 99 -4.88 13.19 11.52
CA LYS A 99 -3.94 14.28 11.18
C LYS A 99 -3.93 14.61 9.68
N ASP A 100 -3.91 13.59 8.83
CA ASP A 100 -3.63 13.70 7.40
C ASP A 100 -4.89 13.58 6.52
N CYS A 101 -6.09 13.64 7.10
CA CYS A 101 -7.35 13.54 6.36
C CYS A 101 -7.50 14.62 5.27
N ASN A 102 -6.93 15.81 5.48
CA ASN A 102 -6.92 16.89 4.49
C ASN A 102 -6.14 16.53 3.21
N ILE A 103 -5.11 15.67 3.32
CA ILE A 103 -4.35 15.19 2.16
C ILE A 103 -5.26 14.34 1.28
N LEU A 104 -6.03 13.43 1.87
CA LEU A 104 -7.00 12.60 1.15
C LEU A 104 -8.06 13.46 0.45
N LEU A 105 -8.62 14.47 1.14
CA LEU A 105 -9.58 15.39 0.53
C LEU A 105 -8.98 16.15 -0.67
N SER A 106 -7.74 16.63 -0.55
CA SER A 106 -7.05 17.35 -1.62
C SER A 106 -6.73 16.46 -2.84
N ALA A 107 -6.61 15.15 -2.60
CA ALA A 107 -6.26 14.17 -3.61
C ALA A 107 -7.46 13.62 -4.37
N ALA A 108 -8.69 13.79 -3.86
CA ALA A 108 -9.93 13.32 -4.49
C ALA A 108 -10.10 13.80 -5.95
N SER A 109 -9.54 14.98 -6.26
CA SER A 109 -9.58 15.58 -7.60
C SER A 109 -8.47 15.11 -8.53
N GLN A 110 -7.54 14.26 -8.06
CA GLN A 110 -6.39 13.80 -8.83
C GLN A 110 -6.63 12.44 -9.48
N LYS A 111 -5.84 12.12 -10.51
CA LYS A 111 -5.95 10.83 -11.18
C LYS A 111 -5.55 9.72 -10.18
N PRO A 112 -6.40 8.71 -9.94
CA PRO A 112 -6.17 7.67 -8.93
C PRO A 112 -4.94 6.78 -9.21
N HIS A 113 -4.34 6.92 -10.39
CA HIS A 113 -3.20 6.10 -10.82
C HIS A 113 -1.83 6.70 -10.54
N SER A 114 -1.76 7.92 -10.04
CA SER A 114 -0.48 8.59 -9.76
C SER A 114 -0.22 8.70 -8.26
N PHE A 115 -1.28 8.68 -7.45
CA PHE A 115 -1.21 8.85 -6.00
C PHE A 115 -2.11 7.84 -5.30
N ILE A 116 -1.55 7.10 -4.36
CA ILE A 116 -2.25 6.10 -3.55
C ILE A 116 -2.11 6.49 -2.07
N PRO A 117 -3.18 7.00 -1.44
CA PRO A 117 -3.20 7.22 0.00
C PRO A 117 -3.18 5.88 0.73
N LEU A 118 -2.34 5.75 1.77
CA LEU A 118 -2.27 4.56 2.63
C LEU A 118 -2.45 5.01 4.09
N PHE A 119 -3.57 4.68 4.72
CA PHE A 119 -3.67 4.88 6.16
C PHE A 119 -2.91 3.79 6.90
N ASP A 120 -1.96 4.21 7.73
CA ASP A 120 -1.18 3.33 8.60
C ASP A 120 -0.90 4.05 9.94
N SER A 121 -0.72 3.25 11.00
CA SER A 121 -0.32 3.74 12.31
C SER A 121 1.07 4.42 12.24
N GLU A 122 1.28 5.45 13.06
CA GLU A 122 2.58 6.15 13.14
C GLU A 122 3.70 5.25 13.70
N ALA A 123 3.32 4.32 14.58
CA ALA A 123 4.21 3.47 15.35
C ALA A 123 4.47 2.10 14.72
N GLY A 124 4.77 2.07 13.40
CA GLY A 124 4.97 0.85 12.62
C GLY A 124 5.64 -0.27 13.42
N GLY A 125 4.91 -1.37 13.64
CA GLY A 125 5.40 -2.54 14.37
C GLY A 125 5.06 -2.62 15.86
N THR A 126 4.37 -1.65 16.46
CA THR A 126 3.94 -1.72 17.88
C THR A 126 2.64 -2.50 18.12
N GLY A 127 1.92 -2.86 17.05
CA GLY A 127 0.67 -3.61 17.16
C GLY A 127 -0.54 -2.76 17.59
N GLU A 128 -0.40 -1.44 17.69
CA GLU A 128 -1.58 -0.58 17.83
C GLU A 128 -2.43 -0.66 16.55
N LEU A 129 -3.62 -1.22 16.71
CA LEU A 129 -4.59 -1.37 15.63
C LEU A 129 -5.05 0.01 15.20
N LEU A 130 -4.89 0.30 13.91
CA LEU A 130 -5.52 1.45 13.29
C LEU A 130 -7.04 1.28 13.43
N ASP A 131 -7.73 2.29 13.95
CA ASP A 131 -9.19 2.26 14.06
C ASP A 131 -9.83 2.50 12.67
N TRP A 132 -9.97 1.40 11.91
CA TRP A 132 -10.52 1.44 10.57
C TRP A 132 -11.97 1.94 10.53
N ASN A 133 -12.75 1.68 11.59
CA ASN A 133 -14.14 2.13 11.65
C ASN A 133 -14.22 3.65 11.75
N SER A 134 -13.37 4.26 12.59
CA SER A 134 -13.29 5.72 12.67
C SER A 134 -12.91 6.37 11.33
N ILE A 135 -12.02 5.75 10.56
CA ILE A 135 -11.67 6.21 9.20
C ILE A 135 -12.88 6.07 8.28
N SER A 136 -13.50 4.88 8.22
CA SER A 136 -14.67 4.59 7.39
C SER A 136 -15.86 5.52 7.68
N ASP A 137 -16.13 5.78 8.96
CA ASP A 137 -17.20 6.67 9.42
C ASP A 137 -16.90 8.14 9.10
N TRP A 138 -15.63 8.53 9.15
CA TRP A 138 -15.23 9.86 8.71
C TRP A 138 -15.40 10.01 7.19
N VAL A 139 -14.97 9.02 6.40
CA VAL A 139 -15.14 9.00 4.93
C VAL A 139 -16.60 9.08 4.56
N GLY A 140 -17.45 8.22 5.15
CA GLY A 140 -18.89 8.18 4.87
C GLY A 140 -19.67 9.45 5.21
N ARG A 141 -19.06 10.39 5.96
CA ARG A 141 -19.63 11.71 6.29
C ARG A 141 -19.14 12.84 5.39
N GLN A 142 -18.22 12.59 4.45
CA GLN A 142 -17.75 13.62 3.52
C GLN A 142 -18.79 13.91 2.45
N GLU A 143 -18.65 15.03 1.73
CA GLU A 143 -19.61 15.45 0.69
C GLU A 143 -19.64 14.49 -0.52
N SER A 144 -18.50 13.88 -0.86
CA SER A 144 -18.34 12.96 -1.99
C SER A 144 -17.54 11.72 -1.57
N PRO A 145 -18.09 10.86 -0.68
CA PRO A 145 -17.39 9.70 -0.12
C PRO A 145 -16.91 8.73 -1.20
N GLU A 146 -17.63 8.60 -2.31
CA GLU A 146 -17.30 7.78 -3.48
C GLU A 146 -16.08 8.27 -4.25
N SER A 147 -15.59 9.48 -3.99
CA SER A 147 -14.36 10.00 -4.59
C SER A 147 -13.12 9.73 -3.74
N LEU A 148 -13.32 9.34 -2.48
CA LEU A 148 -12.24 9.14 -1.50
C LEU A 148 -11.81 7.68 -1.51
N HIS A 149 -10.63 7.43 -2.08
CA HIS A 149 -10.08 6.10 -2.22
C HIS A 149 -8.73 6.00 -1.53
N PHE A 150 -8.53 4.96 -0.73
CA PHE A 150 -7.29 4.72 -0.01
C PHE A 150 -7.06 3.23 0.25
N MET A 151 -5.82 2.89 0.58
CA MET A 151 -5.45 1.59 1.11
C MET A 151 -5.42 1.63 2.64
N LEU A 152 -5.67 0.48 3.28
CA LEU A 152 -5.52 0.29 4.72
C LEU A 152 -4.29 -0.57 5.05
N ALA A 153 -3.58 -0.18 6.10
CA ALA A 153 -2.57 -1.00 6.78
C ALA A 153 -2.92 -1.15 8.28
N GLY A 154 -1.97 -1.70 9.05
CA GLY A 154 -2.04 -1.74 10.52
C GLY A 154 -2.92 -2.87 11.06
N GLY A 155 -2.31 -4.02 11.38
CA GLY A 155 -2.99 -5.14 12.06
C GLY A 155 -3.91 -6.01 11.19
N LEU A 156 -3.75 -5.92 9.86
CA LEU A 156 -4.41 -6.80 8.91
C LEU A 156 -3.91 -8.24 9.02
N THR A 157 -4.82 -9.21 9.00
CA THR A 157 -4.57 -10.66 9.04
C THR A 157 -5.46 -11.38 8.02
N PRO A 158 -5.19 -12.66 7.69
CA PRO A 158 -6.06 -13.41 6.79
C PRO A 158 -7.52 -13.47 7.27
N GLU A 159 -7.76 -13.39 8.58
CA GLU A 159 -9.08 -13.51 9.19
C GLU A 159 -9.90 -12.22 9.07
N ASN A 160 -9.26 -11.04 9.06
CA ASN A 160 -9.96 -9.75 9.10
C ASN A 160 -9.90 -8.94 7.79
N VAL A 161 -9.08 -9.35 6.81
CA VAL A 161 -8.87 -8.60 5.56
C VAL A 161 -10.16 -8.36 4.78
N GLY A 162 -11.06 -9.34 4.74
CA GLY A 162 -12.34 -9.21 4.07
C GLY A 162 -13.25 -8.17 4.71
N ASP A 163 -13.12 -7.94 6.03
CA ASP A 163 -13.91 -6.94 6.76
C ASP A 163 -13.38 -5.54 6.49
N ALA A 164 -12.05 -5.38 6.49
CA ALA A 164 -11.39 -4.13 6.16
C ALA A 164 -11.77 -3.63 4.75
N LEU A 165 -11.85 -4.54 3.78
CA LEU A 165 -12.20 -4.22 2.39
C LEU A 165 -13.67 -3.82 2.19
N ARG A 166 -14.56 -4.07 3.16
CA ARG A 166 -15.97 -3.64 3.09
C ARG A 166 -16.22 -2.22 3.60
N LEU A 167 -15.19 -1.58 4.14
CA LEU A 167 -15.27 -0.22 4.68
C LEU A 167 -15.30 0.83 3.57
N ASN A 168 -15.85 2.00 3.88
CA ASN A 168 -16.02 3.07 2.90
C ASN A 168 -14.67 3.57 2.39
N GLY A 169 -14.54 3.67 1.06
CA GLY A 169 -13.35 4.23 0.40
C GLY A 169 -12.12 3.31 0.36
N VAL A 170 -12.21 2.09 0.91
CA VAL A 170 -11.09 1.15 0.88
C VAL A 170 -11.00 0.49 -0.50
N ILE A 171 -9.90 0.73 -1.20
CA ILE A 171 -9.60 0.12 -2.51
C ILE A 171 -8.51 -0.94 -2.46
N GLY A 172 -7.89 -1.11 -1.29
CA GLY A 172 -6.81 -2.07 -1.11
C GLY A 172 -6.28 -2.14 0.31
N VAL A 173 -5.34 -3.06 0.51
CA VAL A 173 -4.80 -3.44 1.80
C VAL A 173 -3.28 -3.66 1.72
N ASP A 174 -2.55 -3.30 2.77
CA ASP A 174 -1.11 -3.52 2.93
C ASP A 174 -0.84 -4.33 4.20
N VAL A 175 -0.27 -5.53 4.04
CA VAL A 175 0.00 -6.44 5.16
C VAL A 175 1.50 -6.62 5.37
N SER A 176 1.90 -6.59 6.64
CA SER A 176 3.25 -6.97 7.07
C SER A 176 3.20 -8.05 8.15
N GLY A 177 3.08 -7.68 9.43
CA GLY A 177 3.19 -8.63 10.55
C GLY A 177 2.09 -9.68 10.64
N GLY A 178 0.87 -9.41 10.15
CA GLY A 178 -0.24 -10.37 10.23
C GLY A 178 -0.10 -11.61 9.33
N VAL A 179 0.90 -11.62 8.44
CA VAL A 179 1.29 -12.80 7.66
C VAL A 179 2.63 -13.38 8.10
N GLU A 180 3.08 -13.08 9.31
CA GLU A 180 4.29 -13.66 9.91
C GLU A 180 3.97 -14.77 10.92
N THR A 181 4.89 -15.71 11.04
CA THR A 181 4.97 -16.70 12.11
C THR A 181 6.34 -16.57 12.75
N ASN A 182 6.39 -16.24 14.05
CA ASN A 182 7.63 -15.95 14.79
C ASN A 182 8.51 -14.87 14.12
N GLY A 183 7.89 -13.82 13.57
CA GLY A 183 8.59 -12.69 12.92
C GLY A 183 9.13 -13.00 11.52
N VAL A 184 8.83 -14.17 10.96
CA VAL A 184 9.21 -14.56 9.59
C VAL A 184 7.95 -14.70 8.74
N LYS A 185 8.00 -14.24 7.49
CA LYS A 185 6.88 -14.37 6.55
C LYS A 185 6.46 -15.84 6.38
N ASP A 186 5.17 -16.09 6.55
CA ASP A 186 4.56 -17.40 6.45
C ASP A 186 3.78 -17.52 5.14
N SER A 187 4.24 -18.39 4.25
CA SER A 187 3.65 -18.60 2.93
C SER A 187 2.16 -18.98 2.99
N ASN A 188 1.74 -19.79 3.97
CA ASN A 188 0.33 -20.17 4.10
C ASN A 188 -0.51 -18.96 4.50
N LYS A 189 0.00 -18.10 5.40
CA LYS A 189 -0.70 -16.88 5.77
C LYS A 189 -0.77 -15.88 4.63
N ILE A 190 0.32 -15.71 3.86
CA ILE A 190 0.33 -14.88 2.64
C ILE A 190 -0.76 -15.36 1.67
N ALA A 191 -0.74 -16.64 1.31
CA ALA A 191 -1.71 -17.20 0.37
C ALA A 191 -3.15 -17.03 0.85
N ASN A 192 -3.42 -17.30 2.14
CA ASN A 192 -4.75 -17.11 2.71
C ASN A 192 -5.16 -15.63 2.75
N PHE A 193 -4.23 -14.71 3.04
CA PHE A 193 -4.47 -13.28 3.04
C PHE A 193 -4.90 -12.79 1.66
N VAL A 194 -4.09 -13.05 0.63
CA VAL A 194 -4.40 -12.59 -0.73
C VAL A 194 -5.68 -13.23 -1.25
N LYS A 195 -5.85 -14.54 -1.01
CA LYS A 195 -7.09 -15.25 -1.37
C LYS A 195 -8.31 -14.61 -0.71
N ASN A 196 -8.23 -14.28 0.59
CA ASN A 196 -9.36 -13.69 1.30
C ASN A 196 -9.62 -12.23 0.90
N ALA A 197 -8.59 -11.51 0.46
CA ALA A 197 -8.71 -10.16 -0.07
C ALA A 197 -9.33 -10.10 -1.47
N LYS A 198 -9.12 -11.13 -2.29
CA LYS A 198 -9.58 -11.20 -3.69
C LYS A 198 -10.87 -12.03 -3.89
N LYS A 199 -11.54 -12.44 -2.82
CA LYS A 199 -12.84 -13.12 -2.85
C LYS A 199 -13.97 -12.16 -3.21
#